data_AF-A0A2V6CZG2-F1
#
_entry.id   AF-A0A2V6CZG2-F1
#
_cell.length_a   1.000
_cell.length_b   1.000
_cell.length_c   1.000
_cell.angle_alpha   90.00
_cell.angle_beta   90.00
_cell.angle_gamma   90.00
#
_symmetry.space_group_name_H-M   'P 1'
#
loop_
_entity.id
_entity.type
_entity.pdbx_description
1 polymer ?
#
loop_
_entity_poly.entity_id
_entity_poly.type
_entity_poly.pdbx_seq_one_letter_code
_entity_poly.pdbx_strand_id
1 'polypeptide(L)'
;MLTFLTSSITPTAALADSGIAAGYPGDKNIASDPDVILADDFESYTSINQLIGAKWTNVQHTEYASISSDSFAGAKSVKMTLPVSSVPIGTGMIKKFPTNAQDVLFVRNYEKWDSNYKVNGSNHNGIHISGGTLPGPGIPAPQDGTGFFIFMLQNNIQGVAGETDPGYDHVYAYWPKQRDNYGDHWFPDGWVVPGAKGDWLLYPS
;
A
#
# COMPACT_ATOMS: atom_id res chain seq x y z
N MET A 1 -4.09 15.26 -1.22
CA MET A 1 -2.84 15.64 -1.92
C MET A 1 -1.85 14.50 -1.80
N LEU A 2 -1.62 13.76 -2.88
CA LEU A 2 -0.62 12.70 -2.93
C LEU A 2 0.69 13.34 -3.44
N THR A 3 1.62 13.63 -2.53
CA THR A 3 2.87 14.31 -2.86
C THR A 3 3.94 13.27 -3.18
N PHE A 4 4.28 13.11 -4.46
CA PHE A 4 5.50 12.41 -4.86
C PHE A 4 6.58 13.45 -5.16
N LEU A 5 7.70 13.33 -4.47
CA LEU A 5 8.86 14.20 -4.68
C LEU A 5 9.60 13.73 -5.94
N THR A 6 9.81 14.65 -6.87
CA THR A 6 10.74 14.46 -7.97
C THR A 6 12.17 14.34 -7.43
N SER A 7 13.00 13.53 -8.08
CA SER A 7 14.42 13.41 -7.74
C SER A 7 15.12 14.77 -7.86
N SER A 8 15.39 15.37 -6.69
CA SER A 8 16.12 16.62 -6.54
C SER A 8 17.52 16.30 -6.02
N ILE A 9 18.54 16.95 -6.59
CA ILE A 9 19.96 16.87 -6.18
C ILE A 9 20.21 17.49 -4.79
N THR A 10 19.22 18.17 -4.22
CA THR A 10 19.18 18.55 -2.82
C THR A 10 18.36 17.50 -2.07
N PRO A 11 18.87 16.85 -1.00
CA PRO A 11 18.05 15.98 -0.17
C PRO A 11 16.94 16.83 0.44
N THR A 12 15.75 16.80 -0.16
CA THR A 12 14.54 17.14 0.56
C THR A 12 14.47 16.11 1.68
N ALA A 13 14.35 16.56 2.92
CA ALA A 13 14.11 15.66 4.05
C ALA A 13 13.02 14.67 3.61
N ALA A 14 13.24 13.37 3.78
CA ALA A 14 12.24 12.39 3.36
C ALA A 14 10.91 12.78 4.01
N LEU A 15 9.75 12.55 3.41
CA LEU A 15 8.49 12.89 4.10
C LEU A 15 8.39 12.22 5.49
N ALA A 16 9.11 11.11 5.69
CA ALA A 16 9.34 10.47 6.99
C ALA A 16 10.01 11.36 8.07
N ASP A 17 10.73 12.39 7.66
CA ASP A 17 11.38 13.41 8.50
C ASP A 17 10.48 14.65 8.73
N SER A 18 9.21 14.59 8.29
CA SER A 18 8.21 15.63 8.49
C SER A 18 6.88 15.06 9.01
N GLY A 19 6.01 15.90 9.58
CA GLY A 19 4.72 15.47 10.14
C GLY A 19 4.86 14.64 11.43
N ILE A 20 3.84 13.85 11.75
CA ILE A 20 3.77 13.04 12.99
C ILE A 20 5.02 12.16 13.12
N ALA A 21 5.40 11.46 12.05
CA ALA A 21 6.53 10.54 12.03
C ALA A 21 7.86 11.14 12.50
N ALA A 22 8.11 12.43 12.22
CA ALA A 22 9.34 13.13 12.63
C ALA A 22 9.48 13.23 14.16
N GLY A 23 8.36 13.30 14.88
CA GLY A 23 8.31 13.31 16.33
C GLY A 23 8.55 11.94 16.97
N TYR A 24 8.51 10.86 16.18
CA TYR A 24 8.65 9.48 16.64
C TYR A 24 9.70 8.72 15.83
N PRO A 25 11.01 8.99 16.03
CA PRO A 25 12.09 8.25 15.37
C PRO A 25 11.97 6.73 15.60
N GLY A 26 11.96 5.97 14.51
CA GLY A 26 11.76 4.52 14.53
C GLY A 26 10.39 4.10 15.09
N ASP A 27 9.36 4.95 14.95
CA ASP A 27 7.98 4.69 15.38
C ASP A 27 7.80 4.52 16.90
N LYS A 28 8.84 4.78 17.70
CA LYS A 28 8.80 4.56 19.15
C LYS A 28 7.70 5.42 19.79
N ASN A 29 6.70 4.77 20.38
CA ASN A 29 5.51 5.38 21.00
C ASN A 29 4.58 6.15 20.05
N ILE A 30 4.71 5.99 18.73
CA ILE A 30 3.86 6.70 17.75
C ILE A 30 2.37 6.39 17.94
N ALA A 31 2.04 5.21 18.46
CA ALA A 31 0.67 4.79 18.78
C ALA A 31 -0.02 5.65 19.87
N SER A 32 0.74 6.48 20.60
CA SER A 32 0.20 7.39 21.62
C SER A 32 -0.11 8.79 21.07
N ASP A 33 0.26 9.09 19.82
CA ASP A 33 -0.11 10.34 19.17
C ASP A 33 -1.63 10.35 18.88
N PRO A 34 -2.36 11.43 19.23
CA PRO A 34 -3.81 11.49 19.04
C PRO A 34 -4.26 11.45 17.58
N ASP A 35 -3.40 11.82 16.63
CA ASP A 35 -3.71 11.84 15.20
C ASP A 35 -3.36 10.51 14.50
N VAL A 36 -2.84 9.52 15.25
CA VAL A 36 -2.51 8.18 14.73
C VAL A 36 -3.70 7.25 14.86
N ILE A 37 -4.26 6.86 13.71
CA ILE A 37 -5.45 6.01 13.62
C ILE A 37 -5.10 4.52 13.84
N LEU A 38 -3.89 4.12 13.45
CA LEU A 38 -3.39 2.76 13.56
C LEU A 38 -1.87 2.78 13.63
N ALA A 39 -1.30 2.11 14.63
CA ALA A 39 0.12 1.80 14.70
C ALA A 39 0.30 0.41 15.29
N ASP A 40 1.08 -0.43 14.62
CA ASP A 40 1.32 -1.80 15.05
C ASP A 40 2.76 -2.23 14.81
N ASP A 41 3.47 -2.48 15.92
CA ASP A 41 4.83 -3.03 15.96
C ASP A 41 4.82 -4.57 16.06
N PHE A 42 3.63 -5.18 16.18
CA PHE A 42 3.38 -6.61 16.31
C PHE A 42 3.96 -7.29 17.56
N GLU A 43 4.56 -6.54 18.49
CA GLU A 43 5.29 -7.09 19.64
C GLU A 43 4.40 -7.85 20.62
N SER A 44 3.12 -7.45 20.71
CA SER A 44 2.15 -8.06 21.63
C SER A 44 1.60 -9.42 21.17
N TYR A 45 1.88 -9.85 19.95
CA TYR A 45 1.27 -11.05 19.38
C TYR A 45 2.19 -12.27 19.43
N THR A 46 1.60 -13.45 19.64
CA THR A 46 2.25 -14.76 19.53
C THR A 46 1.64 -15.60 18.41
N SER A 47 0.50 -15.19 17.83
CA SER A 47 -0.12 -15.84 16.68
C SER A 47 -0.89 -14.84 15.82
N ILE A 48 -1.06 -15.14 14.54
CA ILE A 48 -1.70 -14.22 13.58
C ILE A 48 -3.17 -13.92 13.93
N ASN A 49 -3.87 -14.88 14.53
CA ASN A 49 -5.28 -14.71 14.89
C ASN A 49 -5.49 -13.65 15.99
N GLN A 50 -4.46 -13.31 16.77
CA GLN A 50 -4.57 -12.28 17.81
C GLN A 50 -4.63 -10.85 17.25
N LEU A 51 -4.26 -10.65 15.98
CA LEU A 51 -4.38 -9.34 15.33
C LEU A 51 -5.86 -8.96 15.13
N ILE A 52 -6.72 -9.97 14.92
CA ILE A 52 -8.14 -9.81 14.63
C ILE A 52 -8.86 -9.30 15.87
N GLY A 53 -9.51 -8.14 15.75
CA GLY A 53 -10.23 -7.47 16.83
C GLY A 53 -9.34 -6.65 17.78
N ALA A 54 -8.02 -6.87 17.80
CA ALA A 54 -7.10 -6.08 18.61
C ALA A 54 -6.85 -4.71 17.98
N LYS A 55 -6.10 -4.69 16.87
CA LYS A 55 -5.84 -3.48 16.07
C LYS A 55 -6.41 -3.59 14.67
N TRP A 56 -6.49 -4.79 14.14
CA TRP A 56 -6.98 -5.09 12.80
C TRP A 56 -8.42 -5.60 12.84
N THR A 57 -9.23 -5.22 11.86
CA THR A 57 -10.61 -5.71 11.74
C THR A 57 -10.63 -7.16 11.29
N ASN A 58 -9.73 -7.54 10.39
CA ASN A 58 -9.64 -8.89 9.87
C ASN A 58 -8.21 -9.21 9.42
N VAL A 59 -7.89 -10.50 9.33
CA VAL A 59 -6.74 -11.01 8.57
C VAL A 59 -7.29 -12.04 7.59
N GLN A 60 -7.15 -11.79 6.30
CA GLN A 60 -7.61 -12.72 5.27
C GLN A 60 -6.62 -13.85 5.10
N HIS A 61 -7.13 -15.08 4.92
CA HIS A 61 -6.32 -16.26 4.68
C HIS A 61 -5.16 -16.41 5.69
N THR A 62 -5.52 -16.56 6.97
CA THR A 62 -4.54 -16.65 8.06
C THR A 62 -3.62 -17.86 7.93
N GLU A 63 -4.00 -18.87 7.15
CA GLU A 63 -3.14 -20.00 6.76
C GLU A 63 -1.86 -19.58 6.02
N TYR A 64 -1.83 -18.38 5.43
CA TYR A 64 -0.68 -17.83 4.71
C TYR A 64 0.04 -16.72 5.48
N ALA A 65 -0.28 -16.49 6.75
CA ALA A 65 0.32 -15.45 7.56
C ALA A 65 0.75 -15.95 8.94
N SER A 66 1.90 -15.47 9.42
CA SER A 66 2.48 -15.89 10.70
C SER A 66 3.24 -14.75 11.38
N ILE A 67 3.43 -14.85 12.70
CA ILE A 67 4.36 -13.98 13.43
C ILE A 67 5.78 -14.47 13.17
N SER A 68 6.66 -13.55 12.80
CA SER A 68 8.06 -13.82 12.44
C SER A 68 9.00 -13.01 13.31
N SER A 69 10.24 -13.48 13.46
CA SER A 69 11.33 -12.73 14.10
C SER A 69 12.20 -11.93 13.11
N ASP A 70 11.91 -12.02 11.81
CA ASP A 70 12.56 -11.20 10.78
C ASP A 70 11.88 -9.82 10.72
N SER A 71 12.39 -8.89 11.51
CA SER A 71 11.78 -7.58 11.76
C SER A 71 12.69 -6.44 11.35
N PHE A 72 12.09 -5.31 10.95
CA PHE A 72 12.80 -4.06 10.73
C PHE A 72 13.14 -3.36 12.05
N ALA A 73 12.18 -3.33 12.97
CA ALA A 73 12.30 -2.80 14.32
C ALA A 73 11.63 -3.76 15.30
N GLY A 74 12.06 -3.74 16.57
CA GLY A 74 11.57 -4.70 17.56
C GLY A 74 12.02 -6.13 17.27
N ALA A 75 11.32 -7.10 17.85
CA ALA A 75 11.60 -8.52 17.74
C ALA A 75 10.60 -9.27 16.83
N LYS A 76 9.52 -8.61 16.40
CA LYS A 76 8.43 -9.26 15.65
C LYS A 76 8.00 -8.52 14.39
N SER A 77 7.49 -9.29 13.45
CA SER A 77 6.84 -8.82 12.23
C SER A 77 5.74 -9.81 11.82
N VAL A 78 4.96 -9.44 10.81
CA VAL A 78 4.07 -10.38 10.11
C VAL A 78 4.76 -10.87 8.85
N LYS A 79 4.92 -12.18 8.72
CA LYS A 79 5.37 -12.84 7.49
C LYS A 79 4.17 -13.40 6.74
N MET A 80 4.04 -13.00 5.48
CA MET A 80 3.08 -13.55 4.53
C MET A 80 3.80 -14.54 3.61
N THR A 81 3.23 -15.73 3.38
CA THR A 81 3.81 -16.78 2.54
C THR A 81 2.74 -17.39 1.66
N LEU A 82 2.81 -17.08 0.37
CA LEU A 82 1.87 -17.59 -0.63
C LEU A 82 2.51 -18.76 -1.39
N PRO A 83 1.73 -19.79 -1.78
CA PRO A 83 2.22 -20.83 -2.66
C PRO A 83 2.47 -20.27 -4.06
N VAL A 84 3.53 -20.74 -4.72
CA VAL A 84 3.75 -20.46 -6.15
C VAL A 84 2.65 -21.17 -6.95
N SER A 85 1.81 -20.41 -7.63
CA SER A 85 0.61 -20.91 -8.29
C SER A 85 0.20 -20.02 -9.47
N SER A 86 -0.49 -20.60 -10.45
CA SER A 86 -1.21 -19.84 -11.50
C SER A 86 -2.63 -19.44 -11.08
N VAL A 87 -3.08 -19.89 -9.91
CA VAL A 87 -4.37 -19.51 -9.31
C VAL A 87 -4.15 -18.33 -8.39
N PRO A 88 -4.87 -17.21 -8.56
CA PRO A 88 -4.75 -16.06 -7.67
C PRO A 88 -5.07 -16.45 -6.22
N ILE A 89 -4.12 -16.19 -5.32
CA ILE A 89 -4.26 -16.38 -3.87
C ILE A 89 -3.66 -15.14 -3.21
N GLY A 90 -4.24 -14.71 -2.09
CA GLY A 90 -3.74 -13.56 -1.33
C GLY A 90 -3.96 -13.73 0.17
N THR A 91 -3.24 -12.94 0.94
CA THR A 91 -3.45 -12.73 2.38
C THR A 91 -3.24 -11.25 2.67
N GLY A 92 -3.82 -10.74 3.75
CA GLY A 92 -3.71 -9.33 4.06
C GLY A 92 -4.35 -8.99 5.40
N MET A 93 -3.84 -7.94 6.03
CA MET A 93 -4.39 -7.38 7.27
C MET A 93 -5.31 -6.22 6.90
N ILE A 94 -6.54 -6.24 7.39
CA ILE A 94 -7.56 -5.26 7.04
C ILE A 94 -7.90 -4.42 8.26
N LYS A 95 -7.77 -3.09 8.12
CA LYS A 95 -8.35 -2.13 9.05
C LYS A 95 -9.53 -1.46 8.36
N LYS A 96 -10.75 -1.73 8.84
CA LYS A 96 -11.93 -0.97 8.44
C LYS A 96 -12.03 0.27 9.32
N PHE A 97 -12.01 1.44 8.72
CA PHE A 97 -12.28 2.68 9.44
C PHE A 97 -13.78 2.77 9.75
N PRO A 98 -14.15 3.30 10.94
CA PRO A 98 -15.53 3.65 11.22
C PRO A 98 -16.04 4.70 10.21
N THR A 99 -17.34 4.96 10.20
CA THR A 99 -18.07 5.80 9.21
C THR A 99 -17.57 7.23 9.02
N ASN A 100 -16.59 7.70 9.81
CA ASN A 100 -15.92 8.96 9.58
C ASN A 100 -14.79 8.74 8.58
N ALA A 101 -15.07 9.01 7.31
CA ALA A 101 -14.07 9.03 6.26
C ALA A 101 -12.94 9.99 6.64
N GLN A 102 -11.71 9.57 6.37
CA GLN A 102 -10.54 10.45 6.44
C GLN A 102 -10.33 11.01 5.04
N ASP A 103 -10.35 12.34 4.91
CA ASP A 103 -10.08 12.99 3.62
C ASP A 103 -8.62 12.83 3.20
N VAL A 104 -7.72 12.69 4.19
CA VAL A 104 -6.29 12.50 4.00
C VAL A 104 -5.81 11.40 4.92
N LEU A 105 -5.08 10.43 4.33
CA LEU A 105 -4.41 9.36 5.06
C LEU A 105 -2.93 9.42 4.72
N PHE A 106 -2.09 9.37 5.75
CA PHE A 106 -0.67 9.11 5.63
C PHE A 106 -0.44 7.68 6.10
N VAL A 107 0.28 6.89 5.28
CA VAL A 107 0.59 5.50 5.61
C VAL A 107 2.09 5.31 5.51
N ARG A 108 2.63 4.61 6.50
CA ARG A 108 4.01 4.10 6.51
C ARG A 108 3.96 2.63 6.91
N ASN A 109 4.69 1.81 6.18
CA ASN A 109 4.98 0.43 6.55
C ASN A 109 6.45 0.12 6.22
N TYR A 110 6.94 -0.96 6.80
CA TYR A 110 8.26 -1.49 6.48
C TYR A 110 8.05 -2.87 5.88
N GLU A 111 8.30 -2.97 4.58
CA GLU A 111 8.14 -4.19 3.81
C GLU A 111 9.52 -4.78 3.48
N LYS A 112 9.60 -6.12 3.51
CA LYS A 112 10.78 -6.87 3.10
C LYS A 112 10.34 -8.01 2.21
N TRP A 113 10.98 -8.12 1.05
CA TRP A 113 10.74 -9.19 0.08
C TRP A 113 11.66 -10.38 0.35
N ASP A 114 11.15 -11.58 0.11
CA ASP A 114 12.00 -12.77 0.07
C ASP A 114 13.07 -12.59 -1.02
N SER A 115 14.30 -13.07 -0.77
CA SER A 115 15.39 -12.95 -1.75
C SER A 115 15.09 -13.66 -3.07
N ASN A 116 14.19 -14.64 -3.05
CA ASN A 116 13.71 -15.38 -4.21
C ASN A 116 12.32 -14.92 -4.66
N TYR A 117 11.88 -13.72 -4.25
CA TYR A 117 10.63 -13.15 -4.76
C TYR A 117 10.70 -13.04 -6.28
N LYS A 118 9.75 -13.71 -6.94
CA LYS A 118 9.62 -13.80 -8.39
C LYS A 118 8.15 -13.86 -8.75
N VAL A 119 7.63 -12.79 -9.34
CA VAL A 119 6.27 -12.75 -9.88
C VAL A 119 6.33 -12.12 -11.26
N ASN A 120 5.89 -12.87 -12.27
CA ASN A 120 5.77 -12.37 -13.62
C ASN A 120 4.30 -12.01 -13.87
N GLY A 121 4.02 -10.72 -14.12
CA GLY A 121 2.68 -10.22 -14.42
C GLY A 121 2.11 -9.36 -13.30
N SER A 122 0.77 -9.32 -13.23
CA SER A 122 0.05 -8.49 -12.26
C SER A 122 0.03 -9.13 -10.87
N ASN A 123 0.36 -8.34 -9.84
CA ASN A 123 0.16 -8.69 -8.44
C ASN A 123 -0.15 -7.45 -7.60
N HIS A 124 -0.74 -7.66 -6.42
CA HIS A 124 -1.12 -6.61 -5.48
C HIS A 124 -0.60 -7.01 -4.09
N ASN A 125 0.49 -6.40 -3.66
CA ASN A 125 1.33 -6.94 -2.58
C ASN A 125 1.81 -5.89 -1.57
N GLY A 126 1.35 -4.64 -1.66
CA GLY A 126 1.64 -3.61 -0.67
C GLY A 126 0.38 -3.07 0.01
N ILE A 127 0.29 -1.75 0.11
CA ILE A 127 -0.78 -1.05 0.83
C ILE A 127 -2.00 -0.91 -0.07
N HIS A 128 -3.18 -1.33 0.40
CA HIS A 128 -4.45 -1.11 -0.29
C HIS A 128 -5.35 -0.15 0.50
N ILE A 129 -5.71 0.98 -0.12
CA ILE A 129 -6.65 1.97 0.40
C ILE A 129 -7.84 2.03 -0.55
N SER A 130 -9.04 1.79 -0.04
CA SER A 130 -10.25 1.79 -0.85
C SER A 130 -11.44 2.35 -0.09
N GLY A 131 -12.40 2.91 -0.83
CA GLY A 131 -13.71 3.30 -0.33
C GLY A 131 -14.82 2.84 -1.25
N GLY A 132 -16.04 2.73 -0.72
CA GLY A 132 -17.19 2.26 -1.47
C GLY A 132 -17.20 0.76 -1.73
N THR A 133 -17.91 0.34 -2.78
CA THR A 133 -18.05 -1.08 -3.16
C THR A 133 -17.59 -1.27 -4.60
N LEU A 134 -16.48 -1.98 -4.80
CA LEU A 134 -16.02 -2.39 -6.13
C LEU A 134 -17.04 -3.37 -6.74
N PRO A 135 -17.64 -3.08 -7.91
CA PRO A 135 -18.61 -3.97 -8.56
C PRO A 135 -17.97 -5.20 -9.21
N GLY A 136 -16.66 -5.16 -9.49
CA GLY A 136 -15.89 -6.27 -10.06
C GLY A 136 -14.60 -5.79 -10.73
N PRO A 137 -13.67 -6.71 -11.07
CA PRO A 137 -12.47 -6.37 -11.80
C PRO A 137 -12.80 -5.87 -13.21
N GLY A 138 -12.02 -4.89 -13.72
CA GLY A 138 -12.21 -4.34 -15.05
C GLY A 138 -13.44 -3.43 -15.20
N ILE A 139 -14.07 -3.04 -14.09
CA ILE A 139 -15.13 -2.02 -14.08
C ILE A 139 -14.49 -0.72 -13.58
N PRO A 140 -14.44 0.34 -14.40
CA PRO A 140 -13.81 1.60 -14.01
C PRO A 140 -14.61 2.32 -12.93
N ALA A 141 -13.93 3.15 -12.14
CA ALA A 141 -14.58 4.02 -11.18
C ALA A 141 -15.50 5.04 -11.90
N PRO A 142 -16.69 5.36 -11.34
CA PRO A 142 -17.58 6.36 -11.91
C PRO A 142 -16.89 7.72 -12.11
N GLN A 143 -17.11 8.33 -13.28
CA GLN A 143 -16.46 9.59 -13.66
C GLN A 143 -16.90 10.80 -12.81
N ASP A 144 -17.99 10.67 -12.07
CA ASP A 144 -18.57 11.67 -11.19
C ASP A 144 -18.00 11.66 -9.76
N GLY A 145 -17.05 10.74 -9.46
CA GLY A 145 -16.45 10.63 -8.13
C GLY A 145 -17.25 9.80 -7.13
N THR A 146 -18.33 9.16 -7.54
CA THR A 146 -19.17 8.32 -6.68
C THR A 146 -18.80 6.83 -6.75
N GLY A 147 -19.49 6.00 -5.96
CA GLY A 147 -19.41 4.54 -6.09
C GLY A 147 -18.23 3.90 -5.34
N PHE A 148 -17.00 4.09 -5.82
CA PHE A 148 -15.81 3.51 -5.22
C PHE A 148 -14.51 4.17 -5.70
N PHE A 149 -13.42 3.93 -4.98
CA PHE A 149 -12.05 4.18 -5.41
C PHE A 149 -11.12 3.09 -4.88
N ILE A 150 -9.99 2.90 -5.55
CA ILE A 150 -8.90 2.02 -5.10
C ILE A 150 -7.58 2.74 -5.34
N PHE A 151 -6.72 2.80 -4.33
CA PHE A 151 -5.32 3.15 -4.45
C PHE A 151 -4.50 2.05 -3.81
N MET A 152 -3.70 1.35 -4.62
CA MET A 152 -2.80 0.32 -4.14
C MET A 152 -1.36 0.72 -4.37
N LEU A 153 -0.57 0.85 -3.31
CA LEU A 153 0.89 0.81 -3.43
C LEU A 153 1.26 -0.65 -3.68
N GLN A 154 1.94 -0.89 -4.80
CA GLN A 154 2.35 -2.22 -5.21
C GLN A 154 3.68 -2.16 -5.94
N ASN A 155 4.29 -3.32 -6.11
CA ASN A 155 5.44 -3.50 -6.97
C ASN A 155 5.26 -4.77 -7.80
N ASN A 156 5.35 -4.58 -9.11
CA ASN A 156 5.36 -5.65 -10.07
C ASN A 156 6.01 -5.16 -11.36
N ILE A 157 6.53 -6.08 -12.16
CA ILE A 157 7.18 -5.74 -13.41
C ILE A 157 6.09 -5.41 -14.44
N GLN A 158 6.00 -4.14 -14.85
CA GLN A 158 5.01 -3.63 -15.81
C GLN A 158 5.66 -3.19 -17.14
N GLY A 159 6.88 -3.65 -17.38
CA GLY A 159 7.60 -3.38 -18.62
C GLY A 159 8.25 -1.99 -18.66
N VAL A 160 8.41 -1.35 -17.51
CA VAL A 160 9.25 -0.14 -17.41
C VAL A 160 10.71 -0.56 -17.53
N ALA A 161 11.47 0.15 -18.37
CA ALA A 161 12.86 -0.20 -18.64
C ALA A 161 13.69 -0.20 -17.35
N GLY A 162 14.40 -1.30 -17.11
CA GLY A 162 15.25 -1.48 -15.94
C GLY A 162 14.57 -2.08 -14.72
N GLU A 163 13.26 -2.37 -14.77
CA GLU A 163 12.60 -3.11 -13.69
C GLU A 163 13.17 -4.53 -13.55
N THR A 164 13.49 -4.88 -12.31
CA THR A 164 13.80 -6.24 -11.87
C THR A 164 12.95 -6.55 -10.65
N ASP A 165 12.69 -7.82 -10.35
CA ASP A 165 11.94 -8.18 -9.15
C ASP A 165 12.48 -7.47 -7.90
N PRO A 166 11.61 -6.94 -7.03
CA PRO A 166 10.14 -7.07 -7.07
C PRO A 166 9.40 -6.05 -7.96
N GLY A 167 10.11 -5.22 -8.72
CA GLY A 167 9.57 -4.10 -9.49
C GLY A 167 9.71 -2.77 -8.74
N TYR A 168 9.42 -1.65 -9.41
CA TYR A 168 9.35 -0.36 -8.72
C TYR A 168 8.05 -0.26 -7.93
N ASP A 169 8.12 0.39 -6.77
CA ASP A 169 6.93 0.81 -6.05
C ASP A 169 6.18 1.85 -6.88
N HIS A 170 4.91 1.60 -7.14
CA HIS A 170 4.02 2.49 -7.86
C HIS A 170 2.58 2.34 -7.36
N VAL A 171 1.73 3.31 -7.68
CA VAL A 171 0.32 3.26 -7.31
C VAL A 171 -0.50 2.69 -8.44
N TYR A 172 -1.30 1.67 -8.19
CA TYR A 172 -2.36 1.21 -9.08
C TYR A 172 -3.71 1.76 -8.62
N ALA A 173 -4.36 2.54 -9.48
CA ALA A 173 -5.44 3.45 -9.11
C ALA A 173 -6.72 3.23 -9.92
N TYR A 174 -7.82 2.88 -9.24
CA TYR A 174 -9.18 3.09 -9.77
C TYR A 174 -9.70 4.42 -9.28
N TRP A 175 -9.99 5.33 -10.21
CA TRP A 175 -10.34 6.71 -9.91
C TRP A 175 -11.14 7.33 -11.07
N PRO A 176 -11.86 8.45 -10.85
CA PRO A 176 -12.86 8.96 -11.81
C PRO A 176 -12.32 9.33 -13.20
N LYS A 177 -11.00 9.50 -13.36
CA LYS A 177 -10.36 9.81 -14.64
C LYS A 177 -9.35 8.74 -15.07
N GLN A 178 -9.51 7.50 -14.57
CA GLN A 178 -8.74 6.37 -15.07
C GLN A 178 -8.97 6.18 -16.57
N ARG A 179 -7.94 5.72 -17.26
CA ARG A 179 -7.86 5.77 -18.74
C ARG A 179 -8.33 4.49 -19.41
N ASP A 180 -8.50 3.42 -18.65
CA ASP A 180 -8.97 2.12 -19.14
C ASP A 180 -9.91 1.47 -18.10
N ASN A 181 -10.43 0.29 -18.43
CA ASN A 181 -11.25 -0.55 -17.58
C ASN A 181 -10.52 -0.98 -16.29
N TYR A 182 -9.19 -1.08 -16.35
CA TYR A 182 -8.32 -1.39 -15.23
C TYR A 182 -7.67 -0.12 -14.67
N GLY A 183 -7.08 -0.22 -13.47
CA GLY A 183 -6.50 0.94 -12.80
C GLY A 183 -5.30 1.52 -13.56
N ASP A 184 -5.08 2.83 -13.40
CA ASP A 184 -3.88 3.48 -13.88
C ASP A 184 -2.71 3.13 -12.96
N HIS A 185 -1.54 2.83 -13.52
CA HIS A 185 -0.27 2.72 -12.79
C HIS A 185 0.43 4.07 -12.76
N TRP A 186 0.72 4.61 -11.58
CA TRP A 186 1.41 5.88 -11.37
C TRP A 186 2.78 5.64 -10.76
N PHE A 187 3.83 5.85 -11.56
CA PHE A 187 5.21 5.67 -11.14
C PHE A 187 5.77 6.91 -10.44
N PRO A 188 6.77 6.75 -9.55
CA PRO A 188 7.36 7.87 -8.81
C PRO A 188 7.99 8.96 -9.69
N ASP A 189 8.41 8.61 -10.91
CA ASP A 189 8.99 9.56 -11.87
C ASP A 189 7.93 10.36 -12.66
N GLY A 190 6.65 10.13 -12.35
CA GLY A 190 5.50 10.77 -12.97
C GLY A 190 5.01 10.10 -14.25
N TRP A 191 5.54 8.94 -14.63
CA TRP A 191 4.97 8.12 -15.71
C TRP A 191 3.64 7.51 -15.30
N VAL A 192 2.65 7.53 -16.19
CA VAL A 192 1.34 6.90 -15.99
C VAL A 192 1.08 5.85 -17.06
N VAL A 193 0.61 4.66 -16.69
CA VAL A 193 0.24 3.58 -17.61
C VAL A 193 -1.22 3.14 -17.38
N PRO A 194 -2.08 3.12 -18.42
CA PRO A 194 -1.83 3.72 -19.73
C PRO A 194 -1.74 5.23 -19.63
N GLY A 195 -0.95 5.89 -20.48
CA GLY A 195 -0.73 7.33 -20.41
C GLY A 195 0.68 7.74 -20.80
N ALA A 196 1.08 8.92 -20.32
CA ALA A 196 2.39 9.49 -20.58
C ALA A 196 3.01 10.12 -19.31
N LYS A 197 4.19 10.73 -19.45
CA LYS A 197 4.87 11.41 -18.35
C LYS A 197 4.13 12.69 -17.98
N GLY A 198 3.88 12.90 -16.69
CA GLY A 198 3.19 14.09 -16.16
C GLY A 198 1.67 14.00 -16.18
N ASP A 199 1.12 12.88 -16.64
CA ASP A 199 -0.32 12.65 -16.78
C ASP A 199 -1.10 12.63 -15.46
N TRP A 200 -0.40 12.42 -14.34
CA TRP A 200 -0.93 12.54 -12.98
C TRP A 200 -1.20 14.01 -12.58
N LEU A 201 -0.61 14.99 -13.28
CA LEU A 201 -0.80 16.43 -13.04
C LEU A 201 -1.95 17.04 -13.87
N LEU A 202 -2.58 16.28 -14.77
CA LEU A 202 -3.64 16.80 -15.65
C LEU A 202 -4.91 17.18 -14.90
N TYR A 203 -5.07 16.69 -13.68
CA TYR A 203 -6.26 16.89 -12.85
C TYR A 203 -5.86 17.35 -11.44
N PRO A 204 -5.31 18.57 -11.32
CA PRO A 204 -4.98 19.12 -10.00
C PRO A 204 -6.27 19.26 -9.18
N SER A 205 -6.16 18.97 -7.88
CA SER A 205 -7.23 19.12 -6.88
C SER A 205 -7.71 20.55 -6.76
#